data_AF-A0A6Y0F579-F1
#
_entry.id   AF-A0A6Y0F579-F1
#
_cell.length_a   1.000
_cell.length_b   1.000
_cell.length_c   1.000
_cell.angle_alpha   90.00
_cell.angle_beta   90.00
_cell.angle_gamma   90.00
#
_symmetry.space_group_name_H-M   'P 1'
#
loop_
_entity.id
_entity.type
_entity.pdbx_description
1 polymer ?
#
loop_
_entity_poly.entity_id
_entity_poly.type
_entity_poly.pdbx_seq_one_letter_code
_entity_poly.pdbx_strand_id
1 'polypeptide(L)'
;MVDVIKRRIVGVSDDSPQDGQVEIDMENVMPLRFSTGLNDTTAVTAGQAITLTVELADGMDPKTVQWYKDNNAIAGATALTYTKANSAVADSGTYKVVAHDGYGNIISDSTVVTVS
;
A
#
# COMPACT_ATOMS: atom_id res chain seq x y z
N MET A 1 30.72 -41.49 13.18
CA MET A 1 30.69 -40.16 13.81
C MET A 1 29.56 -39.39 13.12
N VAL A 2 28.36 -39.14 13.66
CA VAL A 2 27.72 -39.41 14.95
C VAL A 2 26.20 -39.49 14.67
N ASP A 3 25.51 -40.28 15.49
CA ASP A 3 24.11 -40.67 15.63
C ASP A 3 22.95 -39.92 14.95
N VAL A 4 22.06 -40.76 14.40
CA VAL A 4 20.62 -40.54 14.24
C VAL A 4 19.98 -40.56 15.63
N ILE A 5 19.33 -39.47 16.04
CA ILE A 5 18.52 -39.46 17.27
C ILE A 5 17.06 -39.19 16.91
N LYS A 6 16.28 -40.28 16.84
CA LYS A 6 14.83 -40.23 17.07
C LYS A 6 14.61 -39.91 18.54
N ARG A 7 13.87 -38.84 18.87
CA ARG A 7 13.26 -38.68 20.18
C ARG A 7 11.76 -38.48 20.02
N ARG A 8 11.04 -39.58 20.21
CA ARG A 8 9.63 -39.58 20.61
C ARG A 8 9.62 -39.32 22.11
N ILE A 9 9.04 -38.23 22.56
CA ILE A 9 8.64 -38.05 23.95
C ILE A 9 7.14 -37.77 23.92
N VAL A 10 6.37 -38.69 24.52
CA VAL A 10 4.96 -38.50 24.88
C VAL A 10 4.94 -38.53 26.41
N GLY A 11 4.29 -37.54 27.03
CA GLY A 11 3.83 -37.65 28.42
C GLY A 11 4.05 -36.44 29.33
N VAL A 12 3.22 -35.41 29.14
CA VAL A 12 2.45 -34.61 30.14
C VAL A 12 3.04 -34.37 31.54
N SER A 13 3.15 -33.10 31.93
CA SER A 13 2.81 -32.58 33.26
C SER A 13 2.51 -31.09 33.16
N ASP A 14 1.35 -30.71 33.70
CA ASP A 14 0.85 -29.36 33.99
C ASP A 14 1.94 -28.44 34.58
N ASP A 15 2.20 -27.28 33.96
CA ASP A 15 2.86 -26.14 34.62
C ASP A 15 2.30 -24.83 34.05
N SER A 16 1.54 -24.14 34.90
CA SER A 16 1.19 -22.73 35.01
C SER A 16 1.44 -21.78 33.82
N PRO A 17 0.52 -20.85 33.51
CA PRO A 17 0.69 -19.88 32.43
C PRO A 17 1.77 -18.87 32.83
N GLN A 18 3.01 -19.14 32.42
CA GLN A 18 4.09 -18.17 32.51
C GLN A 18 4.21 -17.44 31.19
N ASP A 19 4.04 -16.13 31.33
CA ASP A 19 4.64 -15.10 30.51
C ASP A 19 3.82 -14.61 29.32
N GLY A 20 3.63 -13.28 29.29
CA GLY A 20 2.83 -12.55 28.33
C GLY A 20 3.51 -12.47 26.97
N GLN A 21 3.66 -13.62 26.32
CA GLN A 21 3.85 -13.65 24.88
C GLN A 21 2.55 -13.11 24.28
N VAL A 22 2.56 -11.83 23.92
CA VAL A 22 1.71 -11.36 22.84
C VAL A 22 2.18 -12.16 21.63
N GLU A 23 1.56 -13.32 21.41
CA GLU A 23 1.51 -13.90 20.08
C GLU A 23 0.90 -12.80 19.23
N ILE A 24 1.75 -12.05 18.52
CA ILE A 24 1.29 -11.35 17.33
C ILE A 24 0.92 -12.49 16.41
N ASP A 25 -0.33 -12.91 16.52
CA ASP A 25 -0.93 -13.91 15.67
C ASP A 25 -0.78 -13.39 14.24
N MET A 26 0.24 -13.89 13.53
CA MET A 26 0.50 -13.52 12.15
C MET A 26 -0.66 -13.95 11.23
N GLU A 27 -1.61 -14.72 11.75
CA GLU A 27 -2.83 -15.15 11.09
C GLU A 27 -3.92 -14.06 11.08
N ASN A 28 -3.84 -13.01 11.93
CA ASN A 28 -4.87 -11.96 12.05
C ASN A 28 -4.45 -10.55 11.54
N VAL A 29 -3.36 -10.43 10.78
CA VAL A 29 -2.98 -9.17 10.13
C VAL A 29 -3.44 -9.13 8.67
N MET A 30 -4.47 -8.33 8.37
CA MET A 30 -4.87 -8.00 7.00
C MET A 30 -4.04 -6.81 6.51
N PRO A 31 -3.00 -7.01 5.67
CA PRO A 31 -2.08 -5.95 5.30
C PRO A 31 -2.76 -4.91 4.40
N LEU A 32 -2.37 -3.64 4.54
CA LEU A 32 -2.82 -2.60 3.63
C LEU A 32 -2.49 -2.98 2.18
N ARG A 33 -3.48 -2.84 1.29
CA ARG A 33 -3.32 -3.06 -0.16
C ARG A 33 -4.20 -2.13 -0.96
N PHE A 34 -3.89 -1.99 -2.25
CA PHE A 34 -4.82 -1.41 -3.22
C PHE A 34 -5.84 -2.45 -3.65
N SER A 35 -7.14 -2.14 -3.54
CA SER A 35 -8.21 -2.96 -4.14
C SER A 35 -8.47 -2.57 -5.59
N THR A 36 -8.26 -1.29 -5.91
CA THR A 36 -8.36 -0.73 -7.26
C THR A 36 -7.12 0.14 -7.52
N GLY A 37 -6.38 -0.17 -8.58
CA GLY A 37 -5.16 0.52 -8.99
C GLY A 37 -5.37 1.54 -10.11
N LEU A 38 -4.27 1.98 -10.71
CA LEU A 38 -4.26 2.91 -11.84
C LEU A 38 -4.20 2.15 -13.17
N ASN A 39 -4.71 2.75 -14.24
CA ASN A 39 -4.50 2.27 -15.61
C ASN A 39 -3.07 2.59 -16.07
N ASP A 40 -2.47 1.78 -16.95
CA ASP A 40 -1.09 2.02 -17.43
C ASP A 40 -0.89 3.40 -18.09
N THR A 41 -1.91 3.93 -18.77
CA THR A 41 -1.84 5.21 -19.47
C THR A 41 -3.18 5.94 -19.44
N THR A 42 -3.13 7.26 -19.34
CA THR A 42 -4.28 8.17 -19.37
C THR A 42 -3.99 9.33 -20.33
N ALA A 43 -4.75 9.43 -21.41
CA ALA A 43 -4.67 10.54 -22.35
C ALA A 43 -5.71 11.62 -21.99
N VAL A 44 -5.28 12.88 -21.92
CA VAL A 44 -6.12 14.03 -21.55
C VAL A 44 -5.88 15.16 -22.53
N THR A 45 -6.95 15.86 -22.94
CA THR A 45 -6.80 17.08 -23.75
C THR A 45 -6.49 18.28 -22.86
N ALA A 46 -5.59 19.16 -23.29
CA ALA A 46 -5.28 20.38 -22.55
C ALA A 46 -6.55 21.18 -22.18
N GLY A 47 -6.60 21.68 -20.95
CA GLY A 47 -7.77 22.35 -20.38
C GLY A 47 -8.81 21.42 -19.75
N GLN A 48 -8.76 20.11 -20.01
CA GLN A 48 -9.62 19.12 -19.34
C GLN A 48 -9.05 18.70 -17.99
N ALA A 49 -9.90 18.08 -17.17
CA ALA A 49 -9.50 17.56 -15.88
C ALA A 49 -8.72 16.25 -16.01
N ILE A 50 -7.60 16.13 -15.30
CA ILE A 50 -6.98 14.84 -14.98
C ILE A 50 -7.66 14.31 -13.72
N THR A 51 -8.15 13.08 -13.75
CA THR A 51 -8.73 12.39 -12.58
C THR A 51 -8.08 11.02 -12.45
N LEU A 52 -7.36 10.80 -11.34
CA LEU A 52 -6.76 9.52 -10.99
C LEU A 52 -7.35 9.07 -9.66
N THR A 53 -7.83 7.84 -9.59
CA THR A 53 -8.47 7.27 -8.40
C THR A 53 -7.86 5.93 -8.06
N VAL A 54 -7.63 5.70 -6.78
CA VAL A 54 -7.30 4.39 -6.22
C VAL A 54 -8.26 4.06 -5.09
N GLU A 55 -8.34 2.78 -4.73
CA GLU A 55 -9.07 2.34 -3.55
C GLU A 55 -8.14 1.50 -2.67
N LEU A 56 -8.25 1.68 -1.35
CA LEU A 56 -7.53 0.89 -0.37
C LEU A 56 -8.46 -0.14 0.25
N ALA A 57 -7.94 -1.35 0.45
CA ALA A 57 -8.56 -2.37 1.26
C ALA A 57 -7.63 -2.75 2.42
N ASP A 58 -8.24 -3.27 3.48
CA ASP A 58 -7.53 -3.81 4.64
C ASP A 58 -6.63 -2.77 5.30
N GLY A 59 -5.65 -3.19 6.10
CA GLY A 59 -4.74 -2.30 6.82
C GLY A 59 -5.35 -1.62 8.03
N MET A 60 -4.52 -0.89 8.77
CA MET A 60 -4.88 -0.25 10.03
C MET A 60 -5.19 1.24 9.85
N ASP A 61 -6.22 1.74 10.52
CA ASP A 61 -6.47 3.18 10.57
C ASP A 61 -5.59 3.87 11.64
N PRO A 62 -5.15 5.12 11.41
CA PRO A 62 -5.47 5.97 10.26
C PRO A 62 -4.61 5.66 9.02
N LYS A 63 -5.27 5.57 7.86
CA LYS A 63 -4.60 5.46 6.55
C LYS A 63 -4.31 6.85 6.00
N THR A 64 -3.13 7.03 5.42
CA THR A 64 -2.75 8.26 4.72
C THR A 64 -2.27 7.95 3.32
N VAL A 65 -2.41 8.91 2.41
CA VAL A 65 -1.92 8.78 1.04
C VAL A 65 -1.20 10.05 0.60
N GLN A 66 -0.28 9.90 -0.35
CA GLN A 66 0.41 11.02 -0.98
C GLN A 66 0.64 10.69 -2.46
N TRP A 67 0.20 11.58 -3.34
CA TRP A 67 0.45 11.46 -4.78
C TRP A 67 1.80 12.02 -5.19
N TYR A 68 2.38 11.40 -6.22
CA TYR A 68 3.64 11.79 -6.81
C TYR A 68 3.50 11.93 -8.32
N LYS A 69 4.21 12.92 -8.88
CA LYS A 69 4.43 13.10 -10.31
C LYS A 69 5.93 13.05 -10.57
N ASP A 70 6.38 12.16 -11.45
CA ASP A 70 7.80 12.02 -11.81
C ASP A 70 8.69 11.90 -10.56
N ASN A 71 8.25 11.09 -9.60
CA ASN A 71 8.85 10.88 -8.28
C ASN A 71 8.89 12.11 -7.33
N ASN A 72 8.31 13.24 -7.71
CA ASN A 72 8.15 14.40 -6.84
C ASN A 72 6.77 14.41 -6.19
N ALA A 73 6.71 14.64 -4.87
CA ALA A 73 5.44 14.71 -4.16
C ALA A 73 4.62 15.91 -4.66
N ILE A 74 3.33 15.67 -4.96
CA ILE A 74 2.39 16.73 -5.30
C ILE A 74 1.86 17.30 -3.98
N ALA A 75 2.28 18.53 -3.63
CA ALA A 75 1.93 19.15 -2.36
C ALA A 75 0.40 19.15 -2.11
N GLY A 76 -0.02 18.66 -0.94
CA GLY A 76 -1.43 18.64 -0.53
C GLY A 76 -2.30 17.56 -1.17
N ALA A 77 -1.75 16.73 -2.07
CA ALA A 77 -2.50 15.64 -2.68
C ALA A 77 -2.56 14.41 -1.76
N THR A 78 -3.46 14.46 -0.77
CA THR A 78 -3.62 13.43 0.28
C THR A 78 -4.97 12.72 0.26
N ALA A 79 -5.71 12.83 -0.84
CA ALA A 79 -6.97 12.12 -1.05
C ALA A 79 -6.77 10.90 -1.95
N LEU A 80 -7.66 9.90 -1.86
CA LEU A 80 -7.64 8.72 -2.75
C LEU A 80 -7.93 9.03 -4.21
N THR A 81 -8.53 10.20 -4.48
CA THR A 81 -8.70 10.75 -5.82
C THR A 81 -7.85 12.01 -5.96
N TYR A 82 -6.95 12.02 -6.95
CA TYR A 82 -6.25 13.20 -7.41
C TYR A 82 -6.98 13.81 -8.60
N THR A 83 -7.35 15.08 -8.48
CA THR A 83 -7.97 15.84 -9.56
C THR A 83 -7.18 17.10 -9.84
N LYS A 84 -6.83 17.31 -11.12
CA LYS A 84 -6.34 18.60 -11.62
C LYS A 84 -7.28 19.13 -12.67
N ALA A 85 -8.06 20.15 -12.32
CA ALA A 85 -9.21 20.61 -13.12
C ALA A 85 -8.85 21.20 -14.49
N ASN A 86 -7.75 21.94 -14.59
CA ASN A 86 -7.25 22.53 -15.84
C ASN A 86 -5.85 21.98 -16.09
N SER A 87 -5.76 20.96 -16.95
CA SER A 87 -4.48 20.37 -17.34
C SER A 87 -3.75 21.24 -18.36
N ALA A 88 -2.43 21.27 -18.25
CA ALA A 88 -1.52 21.83 -19.26
C ALA A 88 -0.57 20.73 -19.75
N VAL A 89 0.10 20.96 -20.87
CA VAL A 89 1.10 20.00 -21.42
C VAL A 89 2.16 19.62 -20.38
N ALA A 90 2.54 20.57 -19.51
CA ALA A 90 3.48 20.38 -18.41
C ALA A 90 2.98 19.43 -17.29
N ASP A 91 1.69 19.09 -17.27
CA ASP A 91 1.11 18.10 -16.36
C ASP A 91 1.28 16.67 -16.86
N SER A 92 1.77 16.47 -18.09
CA SER A 92 2.19 15.14 -18.55
C SER A 92 3.31 14.59 -17.68
N GLY A 93 3.31 13.29 -17.42
CA GLY A 93 4.30 12.62 -16.60
C GLY A 93 3.81 11.30 -16.04
N THR A 94 4.65 10.66 -15.22
CA THR A 94 4.31 9.40 -14.55
C THR A 94 3.76 9.70 -13.16
N TYR A 95 2.56 9.20 -12.87
CA TYR A 95 1.88 9.38 -11.61
C TYR A 95 1.83 8.07 -10.83
N LYS A 96 2.00 8.17 -9.52
CA LYS A 96 1.80 7.07 -8.56
C LYS A 96 1.33 7.62 -7.22
N VAL A 97 0.79 6.75 -6.39
CA VAL A 97 0.38 7.09 -5.02
C VAL A 97 1.05 6.13 -4.05
N VAL A 98 1.51 6.70 -2.93
CA VAL A 98 2.00 5.94 -1.79
C VAL A 98 0.92 6.00 -0.71
N ALA A 99 0.53 4.82 -0.21
CA ALA A 99 -0.37 4.71 0.92
C ALA A 99 0.40 4.22 2.15
N HIS A 100 0.01 4.69 3.33
CA HIS A 100 0.67 4.41 4.59
C HIS A 100 -0.37 4.05 5.66
N ASP A 101 -0.05 3.05 6.47
CA ASP A 101 -0.73 2.73 7.72
C ASP A 101 0.27 2.47 8.87
N GLY A 102 -0.24 2.06 10.03
CA GLY A 102 0.58 1.75 11.20
C GLY A 102 1.65 0.66 11.01
N TYR A 103 1.58 -0.13 9.93
CA TYR A 103 2.55 -1.19 9.62
C TYR A 103 3.58 -0.78 8.57
N GLY A 104 3.30 0.22 7.72
CA GLY A 104 4.27 0.74 6.78
C GLY A 104 3.66 1.38 5.54
N ASN A 105 4.41 1.32 4.43
CA ASN A 105 4.05 1.96 3.17
C ASN A 105 3.86 0.91 2.07
N ILE A 106 2.86 1.13 1.21
CA ILE A 106 2.70 0.46 -0.07
C ILE A 106 2.69 1.49 -1.20
N ILE A 107 3.12 1.08 -2.38
CA ILE A 107 3.20 1.94 -3.58
C ILE A 107 2.28 1.34 -4.64
N SER A 108 1.48 2.17 -5.29
CA SER A 108 0.65 1.73 -6.41
C SER A 108 1.50 1.40 -7.65
N ASP A 109 0.88 0.74 -8.63
CA ASP A 109 1.36 0.81 -10.00
C ASP A 109 1.42 2.26 -10.50
N SER A 110 2.18 2.48 -11.58
CA SER A 110 2.37 3.81 -12.15
C SER A 110 1.52 3.99 -13.41
N THR A 111 0.94 5.18 -13.58
CA THR A 111 0.22 5.57 -14.80
C THR A 111 0.95 6.66 -15.55
N VAL A 112 1.04 6.56 -16.88
CA VAL A 112 1.56 7.62 -17.73
C VAL A 112 0.41 8.54 -18.14
N VAL A 113 0.44 9.79 -17.70
CA VAL A 113 -0.52 10.81 -18.15
C VAL A 113 0.10 11.59 -19.31
N THR A 114 -0.61 11.65 -20.44
CA THR A 114 -0.23 12.43 -21.60
C THR A 114 -1.27 13.52 -21.84
N VAL A 115 -0.84 14.79 -21.83
CA VAL A 115 -1.68 15.94 -22.10
C VAL A 115 -1.33 16.54 -23.46
N SER A 116 -2.32 16.59 -24.37
CA SER A 116 -2.17 17.09 -25.75
C SER A 116 -3.19 18.16 -26.13
#